data_AF-A0A965M5J3-F1
#
_entry.id   AF-A0A965M5J3-F1
#
_cell.length_a   1.000
_cell.length_b   1.000
_cell.length_c   1.000
_cell.angle_alpha   90.00
_cell.angle_beta   90.00
_cell.angle_gamma   90.00
#
_symmetry.space_group_name_H-M   'P 1'
#
loop_
_entity.id
_entity.type
_entity.pdbx_description
1 polymer ?
#
loop_
_entity_poly.entity_id
_entity_poly.type
_entity_poly.pdbx_seq_one_letter_code
_entity_poly.pdbx_strand_id
1 'polypeptide(L)' 'MHRTTILLPPNLLRAAQKEARKNGISLGELIRRRLVFGEEGGSVTKPAFYRREGWTGATPADLSEKHDEHLYGI' A
#
# COMPACT_ATOMS: atom_id res chain seq x y z
N MET A 1 -3.63 23.20 -0.13
CA MET A 1 -2.18 22.86 -0.10
C MET A 1 -1.72 22.85 1.35
N HIS A 2 -1.17 21.74 1.84
CA HIS A 2 -0.55 21.69 3.17
C HIS A 2 0.95 21.94 3.03
N ARG A 3 1.46 22.92 3.79
CA ARG A 3 2.89 23.22 3.84
C ARG A 3 3.52 22.37 4.92
N THR A 4 4.35 21.42 4.52
CA THR A 4 5.12 20.57 5.43
C THR A 4 6.58 20.98 5.40
N THR A 5 7.17 21.17 6.57
CA THR A 5 8.61 21.41 6.71
C THR A 5 9.28 20.10 7.14
N ILE A 6 10.24 19.65 6.34
CA ILE A 6 11.03 18.45 6.63
C ILE A 6 12.48 18.85 6.85
N LEU A 7 13.11 18.26 7.86
CA LEU A 7 14.54 18.40 8.09
C LEU A 7 15.26 17.34 7.25
N LEU A 8 16.07 17.80 6.29
CA LEU A 8 16.92 16.91 5.50
C LEU A 8 18.37 17.04 5.95
N PRO A 9 19.09 15.91 6.11
CA PRO A 9 20.54 15.91 6.18
C PRO A 9 21.16 16.65 4.97
N PRO A 10 22.25 17.40 5.17
CA PRO A 10 22.80 18.27 4.13
C PRO A 10 23.33 17.51 2.91
N ASN A 11 23.82 16.28 3.10
CA ASN A 11 24.20 15.38 2.01
C ASN A 11 22.99 14.97 1.15
N LEU A 12 21.86 14.66 1.79
CA LEU A 12 20.63 14.23 1.11
C LEU A 12 20.01 15.40 0.32
N LEU A 13 20.02 16.59 0.91
CA LEU A 13 19.58 17.81 0.22
C LEU A 13 20.38 18.07 -1.07
N ARG A 14 21.71 17.95 -1.01
CA ARG A 14 22.59 18.13 -2.17
C ARG A 14 22.31 17.10 -3.27
N ALA A 15 22.14 15.84 -2.90
CA ALA A 15 21.82 14.79 -3.86
C ALA A 15 20.46 15.04 -4.55
N ALA A 16 19.43 15.36 -3.76
CA ALA A 16 18.09 15.64 -4.27
C ALA A 16 18.06 16.87 -5.19
N GLN A 17 18.79 17.94 -4.85
CA GLN A 17 18.92 19.11 -5.72
C GLN A 17 19.62 18.80 -7.04
N LYS A 18 20.68 17.99 -7.01
CA LYS A 18 21.40 17.55 -8.21
C LYS A 18 20.48 16.74 -9.13
N GLU A 19 19.70 15.83 -8.57
CA GLU A 19 18.73 15.02 -9.29
C GLU A 19 17.59 15.86 -9.87
N ALA A 20 17.05 16.81 -9.09
CA ALA A 20 16.01 17.72 -9.55
C ALA A 20 16.48 18.54 -10.77
N ARG A 21 17.71 19.08 -10.71
CA ARG A 21 18.34 19.82 -11.82
C ARG A 21 18.54 18.95 -13.05
N LYS A 22 19.01 17.72 -12.87
CA LYS A 22 19.19 16.76 -13.97
C LYS A 22 17.86 16.47 -14.69
N ASN A 23 16.77 16.45 -13.95
CA ASN A 23 15.42 16.18 -14.47
C ASN A 23 14.67 17.46 -14.90
N GLY A 24 15.26 18.65 -14.79
CA GLY A 24 14.60 19.91 -15.16
C GLY A 24 13.37 20.26 -14.31
N ILE A 25 13.25 19.70 -13.10
CA ILE A 25 12.10 19.91 -12.20
C ILE A 25 12.52 20.57 -10.88
N SER A 26 11.55 21.08 -10.13
CA SER A 26 11.80 21.63 -8.80
C SER A 26 12.05 20.53 -7.77
N LEU A 27 12.74 20.87 -6.67
CA LEU A 27 12.97 19.95 -5.55
C LEU A 27 11.66 19.45 -4.95
N GLY A 28 10.68 20.35 -4.79
CA GLY A 28 9.35 19.98 -4.28
C GLY A 28 8.62 19.01 -5.21
N GLU A 29 8.77 19.19 -6.53
CA GLU A 29 8.21 18.27 -7.53
C GLU A 29 8.89 16.90 -7.47
N LEU A 30 10.22 16.87 -7.35
CA LEU A 30 10.97 15.62 -7.17
C LEU A 30 10.50 14.87 -5.92
N ILE A 31 10.37 15.57 -4.79
CA ILE A 31 9.91 14.98 -3.52
C ILE A 31 8.50 14.43 -3.68
N ARG A 32 7.58 15.18 -4.28
CA ARG A 32 6.20 14.72 -4.53
C ARG A 32 6.16 13.44 -5.35
N ARG A 33 6.90 13.38 -6.47
CA ARG A 33 6.95 12.17 -7.31
C ARG A 33 7.45 10.96 -6.53
N ARG A 34 8.53 11.12 -5.76
CA ARG A 34 9.09 10.04 -4.95
C ARG A 34 8.16 9.58 -3.82
N LEU A 35 7.42 10.50 -3.20
CA LEU A 35 6.42 10.16 -2.18
C LEU A 35 5.23 9.43 -2.78
N VAL A 36 4.73 9.86 -3.95
CA VAL A 36 3.62 9.19 -4.64
C VAL A 36 3.98 7.76 -5.03
N PHE A 37 5.19 7.52 -5.53
CA PHE A 37 5.66 6.14 -5.80
C PHE A 37 5.85 5.30 -4.54
N GLY A 38 6.07 5.91 -3.38
CA GLY A 38 6.04 5.22 -2.08
C GLY A 38 4.61 4.89 -1.62
N GLU A 39 3.62 5.66 -2.07
CA GLU A 39 2.20 5.50 -1.74
C GLU A 39 1.40 4.67 -2.74
N GLU A 40 1.99 4.21 -3.86
CA GLU A 40 1.36 3.19 -4.73
C GLU A 40 1.10 1.84 -4.02
N GLY A 41 1.40 1.73 -2.71
CA GLY A 41 0.90 0.68 -1.81
C GLY A 41 -0.48 0.95 -1.19
N GLY A 42 -1.15 2.05 -1.54
CA GLY A 42 -2.49 2.41 -1.07
C GLY A 42 -3.63 1.73 -1.83
N SER A 43 -3.58 0.41 -2.01
CA SER A 43 -4.73 -0.40 -2.45
C SER A 43 -4.46 -1.89 -2.19
N VAL A 44 -4.88 -2.33 -1.01
CA VAL A 44 -4.87 -3.72 -0.53
C VAL A 44 -3.48 -4.32 -0.34
N THR A 45 -2.75 -3.86 0.68
CA THR A 45 -1.72 -4.72 1.31
C THR A 45 -2.45 -5.88 1.98
N LYS A 46 -2.74 -6.92 1.17
CA LYS A 46 -3.02 -8.26 1.70
C LYS A 46 -1.86 -8.58 2.65
N PRO A 47 -2.11 -8.86 3.92
CA PRO A 47 -1.02 -9.19 4.83
C PRO A 47 -0.23 -10.37 4.27
N ALA A 48 1.05 -10.52 4.64
CA ALA A 48 1.91 -11.58 4.11
C ALA A 48 1.33 -13.01 4.28
N PHE A 49 0.36 -13.18 5.18
CA PHE A 49 -0.38 -14.41 5.45
C PHE A 49 -1.73 -14.55 4.72
N TYR A 50 -2.16 -13.55 3.94
CA TYR A 50 -3.39 -13.64 3.17
C TYR A 50 -3.15 -14.41 1.88
N ARG A 51 -3.61 -15.67 1.86
CA ARG A 51 -3.63 -16.52 0.68
C ARG A 51 -5.08 -16.77 0.30
N ARG A 52 -5.52 -16.25 -0.85
CA ARG A 52 -6.84 -16.54 -1.42
C ARG A 52 -6.76 -17.84 -2.22
N GLU A 53 -6.59 -18.95 -1.53
CA GLU A 53 -6.81 -20.27 -2.14
C GLU A 53 -8.28 -20.64 -1.93
N GLY A 54 -9.00 -20.82 -3.02
CA GLY A 54 -10.33 -21.40 -2.97
C GLY A 54 -10.21 -22.87 -2.55
N TRP A 55 -11.08 -23.31 -1.64
CA TRP A 55 -11.16 -24.71 -1.28
C TRP A 55 -11.57 -25.54 -2.50
N THR A 56 -10.75 -26.52 -2.90
CA THR A 56 -10.99 -27.39 -4.07
C THR A 56 -11.63 -28.72 -3.72
N GLY A 57 -11.94 -28.97 -2.45
CA GLY A 57 -12.60 -30.18 -2.00
C GLY A 57 -14.10 -30.18 -2.29
N ALA A 58 -14.68 -31.38 -2.40
CA ALA A 58 -16.13 -31.54 -2.48
C ALA A 58 -16.78 -30.92 -1.22
N THR A 59 -17.54 -29.85 -1.43
CA THR A 59 -18.28 -29.16 -0.37
C THR A 59 -19.77 -29.24 -0.72
N PRO A 60 -20.66 -29.46 0.26
CA PRO A 60 -22.09 -29.37 0.02
C PRO A 60 -22.45 -28.03 -0.65
N ALA A 61 -23.39 -28.07 -1.58
CA ALA A 61 -23.73 -26.91 -2.44
C ALA A 61 -24.18 -25.68 -1.64
N ASP A 62 -24.70 -25.89 -0.42
CA ASP A 62 -25.11 -24.80 0.46
C ASP A 62 -24.75 -25.12 1.92
N LEU A 63 -23.74 -24.41 2.43
CA LEU A 63 -23.40 -24.39 3.86
C LEU A 63 -24.01 -23.18 4.58
N SER A 64 -24.67 -22.28 3.83
CA SER A 64 -25.21 -21.03 4.38
C SER A 64 -26.57 -21.26 5.02
N GLU A 65 -27.36 -22.20 4.51
CA GLU A 65 -28.72 -22.50 5.02
C GLU A 65 -28.71 -23.05 6.46
N LYS A 66 -27.65 -23.78 6.84
CA LYS A 66 -27.45 -24.36 8.18
C LYS A 66 -26.36 -23.64 8.97
N HIS A 67 -26.08 -22.39 8.64
CA HIS A 67 -25.00 -21.62 9.25
C HIS A 67 -25.10 -21.59 10.78
N ASP A 68 -26.32 -21.40 11.31
CA ASP A 68 -26.53 -21.31 12.75
C ASP A 68 -26.37 -22.67 13.46
N GLU A 69 -26.84 -23.76 12.84
CA GLU A 69 -26.62 -25.13 13.32
C GLU A 69 -25.13 -25.48 13.34
N HIS A 70 -24.37 -25.06 12.33
CA HIS A 70 -22.94 -25.35 12.20
C HIS A 70 -22.04 -24.49 13.11
N LEU A 71 -22.41 -23.24 13.37
CA LEU A 71 -21.60 -22.35 14.21
C LEU A 71 -22.02 -22.34 15.68
N TYR A 72 -23.31 -22.50 15.95
CA TYR A 72 -23.87 -22.32 17.29
C TYR A 72 -24.57 -23.57 17.83
N GLY A 73 -24.78 -24.61 17.01
CA GLY A 73 -25.32 -25.90 17.47
C GLY A 73 -26.76 -25.83 18.01
N ILE A 74 -27.52 -24.83 17.57
CA ILE A 74 -28.92 -24.55 17.97
C ILE A 74 -29.88 -24.64 16.78
#